data_AF-A0A074S8E7-F1
#
_entry.id   AF-A0A074S8E7-F1
#
_cell.length_a   1.000
_cell.length_b   1.000
_cell.length_c   1.000
_cell.angle_alpha   90.00
_cell.angle_beta   90.00
_cell.angle_gamma   90.00
#
_symmetry.space_group_name_H-M   'P 1'
#
loop_
_entity.id
_entity.type
_entity.pdbx_description
1 polymer ?
#
loop_
_entity_poly.entity_id
_entity_poly.type
_entity_poly.pdbx_seq_one_letter_code
_entity_poly.pdbx_strand_id
1 'polypeptide(L)'
;MLENLLDVVNAPEELNRLADPRIIAGCVSLMAIMNLSYEYGYISFRILVLALNCCLLKHVGDLDHVIWQMSTVPKSLRLNIFWGESASMIFSEVEGGERLSDVFGSGSFNEYKLDQLLNLLHADQKNLFVVLKSTKSLGLSGLMFVLWKHIEAEGAKRSNPIHFFDERVNQLGRILWRYILAVPDIKLESEAAVLIHNEIFLIAQLSDQKFIDLEDSRYVLQALIDRLAATPPVTTDESAALIKFFEPLTVPGCEDLVPDMIGLSIERMWNSLIDEPADVVRFALASHLLHFRRIFKRLKPKYGHTHPWVTRLMDKIIQADLVDLIIRSMLTATEFNPHAE
;
A
#
# COMPACT_ATOMS: atom_id res chain seq x y z
N MET A 1 -18.58 -20.63 8.71
CA MET A 1 -18.72 -19.98 7.37
C MET A 1 -17.37 -19.50 6.85
N LEU A 2 -16.53 -18.86 7.66
CA LEU A 2 -15.08 -18.71 7.39
C LEU A 2 -14.39 -20.06 7.10
N GLU A 3 -14.78 -21.13 7.80
CA GLU A 3 -14.37 -22.53 7.52
C GLU A 3 -14.77 -23.02 6.10
N ASN A 4 -15.91 -22.57 5.55
CA ASN A 4 -16.35 -22.98 4.20
C ASN A 4 -15.61 -22.22 3.09
N LEU A 5 -15.14 -21.00 3.38
CA LEU A 5 -14.28 -20.23 2.46
C LEU A 5 -12.85 -20.80 2.47
N LEU A 6 -12.42 -21.31 3.63
CA LEU A 6 -11.26 -22.21 3.75
C LEU A 6 -11.49 -23.55 2.99
N ASP A 7 -12.73 -24.01 2.82
CA ASP A 7 -13.02 -25.24 2.05
C ASP A 7 -12.85 -25.08 0.54
N VAL A 8 -13.15 -23.90 -0.03
CA VAL A 8 -12.86 -23.62 -1.47
C VAL A 8 -11.35 -23.63 -1.74
N VAL A 9 -10.55 -23.23 -0.76
CA VAL A 9 -9.09 -23.38 -0.77
C VAL A 9 -8.66 -24.84 -0.55
N ASN A 10 -9.45 -25.61 0.22
CA ASN A 10 -9.19 -27.02 0.47
C ASN A 10 -9.41 -27.91 -0.77
N ALA A 11 -10.15 -27.43 -1.77
CA ALA A 11 -10.33 -28.08 -3.07
C ALA A 11 -9.92 -27.13 -4.21
N PRO A 12 -8.63 -27.10 -4.61
CA PRO A 12 -8.11 -26.18 -5.63
C PRO A 12 -8.91 -26.18 -6.95
N GLU A 13 -9.53 -27.30 -7.32
CA GLU A 13 -10.38 -27.39 -8.51
C GLU A 13 -11.60 -26.47 -8.48
N GLU A 14 -12.07 -26.06 -7.30
CA GLU A 14 -13.16 -25.11 -7.13
C GLU A 14 -12.76 -23.68 -7.55
N LEU A 15 -11.46 -23.36 -7.64
CA LEU A 15 -11.00 -22.05 -8.12
C LEU A 15 -11.41 -21.79 -9.57
N ASN A 16 -11.54 -22.83 -10.39
CA ASN A 16 -12.05 -22.70 -11.76
C ASN A 16 -13.51 -22.19 -11.79
N ARG A 17 -14.31 -22.47 -10.75
CA ARG A 17 -15.67 -21.94 -10.61
C ARG A 17 -15.68 -20.48 -10.13
N LEU A 18 -14.63 -20.07 -9.40
CA LEU A 18 -14.47 -18.69 -8.95
C LEU A 18 -13.99 -17.74 -10.06
N ALA A 19 -13.41 -18.27 -11.14
CA ALA A 19 -12.99 -17.50 -12.31
C ALA A 19 -14.17 -17.05 -13.20
N ASP A 20 -15.18 -16.44 -12.57
CA ASP A 20 -16.35 -15.83 -13.20
C ASP A 20 -16.50 -14.37 -12.73
N PRO A 21 -16.35 -13.39 -13.62
CA PRO A 21 -16.55 -11.97 -13.35
C PRO A 21 -17.85 -11.60 -12.62
N ARG A 22 -18.93 -12.37 -12.83
CA ARG A 22 -20.23 -12.10 -12.21
C ARG A 22 -20.19 -12.28 -10.70
N ILE A 23 -19.30 -13.14 -10.19
CA ILE A 23 -19.08 -13.32 -8.76
C ILE A 23 -18.54 -12.03 -8.13
N ILE A 24 -17.62 -11.35 -8.82
CA ILE A 24 -17.04 -10.07 -8.39
C ILE A 24 -18.15 -9.03 -8.26
N ALA A 25 -18.97 -8.87 -9.31
CA ALA A 25 -20.10 -7.95 -9.31
C ALA A 25 -21.14 -8.26 -8.20
N GLY A 26 -21.40 -9.54 -7.95
CA GLY A 26 -22.24 -10.00 -6.85
C GLY A 26 -21.67 -9.61 -5.49
N CYS A 27 -20.38 -9.87 -5.26
CA CYS A 27 -19.69 -9.52 -4.01
C CYS A 27 -19.67 -8.01 -3.76
N VAL A 28 -19.42 -7.18 -4.79
CA VAL A 28 -19.52 -5.72 -4.68
C VAL A 28 -20.92 -5.29 -4.26
N SER A 29 -21.96 -5.92 -4.83
CA SER A 29 -23.35 -5.61 -4.48
C SER A 29 -23.70 -6.01 -3.05
N LEU A 30 -23.15 -7.12 -2.56
CA LEU A 30 -23.30 -7.55 -1.16
C LEU A 30 -22.55 -6.61 -0.20
N MET A 31 -21.32 -6.22 -0.54
CA MET A 31 -20.53 -5.26 0.23
C MET A 31 -21.20 -3.88 0.30
N ALA A 32 -21.94 -3.48 -0.73
CA ALA A 32 -22.71 -2.24 -0.71
C ALA A 32 -23.83 -2.26 0.34
N ILE A 33 -24.32 -3.45 0.70
CA ILE A 33 -25.36 -3.65 1.72
C ILE A 33 -24.72 -3.87 3.09
N MET A 34 -23.61 -4.61 3.15
CA MET A 34 -22.90 -5.03 4.36
C MET A 34 -21.48 -4.46 4.36
N ASN A 35 -21.17 -3.53 5.27
CA ASN A 35 -19.83 -2.96 5.41
C ASN A 35 -18.79 -4.01 5.86
N LEU A 36 -17.50 -3.66 5.85
CA LEU A 36 -16.42 -4.58 6.24
C LEU A 36 -16.38 -4.90 7.74
N SER A 37 -17.09 -4.13 8.57
CA SER A 37 -17.17 -4.42 10.01
C SER A 37 -18.09 -5.60 10.35
N TYR A 38 -18.94 -6.03 9.41
CA TYR A 38 -19.70 -7.28 9.54
C TYR A 38 -18.94 -8.46 8.94
N GLU A 39 -19.01 -9.62 9.61
CA GLU A 39 -18.39 -10.87 9.14
C GLU A 39 -18.78 -11.20 7.69
N TYR A 40 -20.04 -11.00 7.32
CA TYR A 40 -20.54 -11.22 5.95
C TYR A 40 -19.95 -10.26 4.92
N GLY A 41 -19.67 -9.01 5.29
CA GLY A 41 -19.00 -8.05 4.41
C GLY A 41 -17.55 -8.44 4.18
N TYR A 42 -16.85 -8.86 5.24
CA TYR A 42 -15.49 -9.38 5.12
C TYR A 42 -15.41 -10.67 4.29
N ILE A 43 -16.30 -11.63 4.51
CA ILE A 43 -16.41 -12.86 3.72
C ILE A 43 -16.63 -12.52 2.25
N SER A 44 -17.55 -11.60 1.95
CA SER A 44 -17.82 -11.13 0.58
C SER A 44 -16.58 -10.50 -0.06
N PHE A 45 -15.83 -9.70 0.71
CA PHE A 45 -14.56 -9.12 0.26
C PHE A 45 -13.50 -10.19 -0.04
N ARG A 46 -13.36 -11.22 0.80
CA ARG A 46 -12.41 -12.32 0.53
C ARG A 46 -12.77 -13.10 -0.73
N ILE A 47 -14.05 -13.43 -0.92
CA ILE A 47 -14.52 -14.13 -2.14
C ILE A 47 -14.24 -13.26 -3.36
N LEU A 48 -14.49 -11.95 -3.27
CA LEU A 48 -14.18 -11.00 -4.34
C LEU A 48 -12.71 -11.06 -4.74
N VAL A 49 -11.79 -10.98 -3.77
CA VAL A 49 -10.35 -10.98 -4.03
C VAL A 49 -9.90 -12.31 -4.64
N LEU A 50 -10.41 -13.44 -4.15
CA LEU A 50 -10.14 -14.76 -4.73
C LEU A 50 -10.64 -14.85 -6.18
N ALA A 51 -11.91 -14.49 -6.42
CA ALA A 51 -12.52 -14.54 -7.74
C ALA A 51 -11.80 -13.63 -8.73
N LEU A 52 -11.42 -12.42 -8.30
CA LEU A 52 -10.65 -11.48 -9.12
C LEU A 52 -9.32 -12.08 -9.55
N ASN A 53 -8.52 -12.60 -8.62
CA ASN A 53 -7.23 -13.20 -8.96
C ASN A 53 -7.40 -14.48 -9.81
N CYS A 54 -8.45 -15.27 -9.59
CA CYS A 54 -8.77 -16.41 -10.45
C CYS A 54 -9.11 -15.96 -11.89
N CYS A 55 -9.88 -14.88 -12.06
CA CYS A 55 -10.17 -14.30 -13.37
C CYS A 55 -8.89 -13.84 -14.07
N LEU A 56 -7.99 -13.14 -13.37
CA LEU A 56 -6.72 -12.68 -13.94
C LEU A 56 -5.82 -13.86 -14.33
N LEU A 57 -5.63 -14.84 -13.45
CA LEU A 57 -4.85 -16.05 -13.73
C LEU A 57 -5.43 -16.85 -14.90
N LYS A 58 -6.76 -16.92 -15.01
CA LYS A 58 -7.43 -17.60 -16.13
C LYS A 58 -7.24 -16.85 -17.43
N HIS A 59 -7.32 -15.52 -17.40
CA HIS A 59 -7.10 -14.66 -18.57
C HIS A 59 -5.72 -14.88 -19.17
N VAL A 60 -4.68 -14.98 -18.33
CA VAL A 60 -3.31 -15.21 -18.79
C VAL A 60 -2.98 -16.69 -19.09
N GLY A 61 -3.92 -17.61 -18.80
CA GLY A 61 -3.75 -19.04 -19.04
C GLY A 61 -3.00 -19.82 -17.95
N ASP A 62 -2.76 -19.21 -16.78
CA ASP A 62 -1.93 -19.79 -15.70
C ASP A 62 -2.77 -20.44 -14.58
N LEU A 63 -4.09 -20.25 -14.54
CA LEU A 63 -4.93 -20.74 -13.44
C LEU A 63 -4.81 -22.26 -13.22
N ASP A 64 -4.87 -23.07 -14.28
CA ASP A 64 -4.77 -24.54 -14.16
C ASP A 64 -3.39 -24.97 -13.63
N HIS A 65 -2.33 -24.24 -13.97
CA HIS A 65 -1.00 -24.48 -13.42
C HIS A 65 -0.95 -24.21 -11.91
N VAL A 66 -1.54 -23.09 -11.46
CA VAL A 66 -1.62 -22.74 -10.04
C VAL A 66 -2.45 -23.78 -9.27
N ILE A 67 -3.59 -24.23 -9.83
CA ILE A 67 -4.42 -25.29 -9.24
C ILE A 67 -3.63 -26.60 -9.09
N TRP A 68 -2.85 -26.97 -10.11
CA TRP A 68 -1.98 -28.14 -10.04
C TRP A 68 -0.92 -27.99 -8.95
N GLN A 69 -0.23 -26.85 -8.88
CA GLN A 69 0.76 -26.59 -7.83
C GLN A 69 0.14 -26.69 -6.42
N MET A 70 -1.00 -26.03 -6.19
CA MET A 70 -1.75 -26.12 -4.92
C MET A 70 -2.13 -27.55 -4.54
N SER A 71 -2.44 -28.39 -5.53
CA SER A 71 -2.82 -29.80 -5.30
C SER A 71 -1.64 -30.67 -4.86
N THR A 72 -0.41 -30.29 -5.19
CA THR A 72 0.81 -31.03 -4.82
C THR A 72 1.37 -30.69 -3.45
N VAL A 73 0.84 -29.65 -2.77
CA VAL A 73 1.34 -29.18 -1.48
C VAL A 73 0.35 -29.37 -0.32
N PRO A 74 0.82 -29.35 0.94
CA PRO A 74 -0.05 -29.35 2.11
C PRO A 74 -1.06 -28.21 2.09
N LYS A 75 -2.28 -28.46 2.61
CA LYS A 75 -3.39 -27.50 2.67
C LYS A 75 -2.98 -26.14 3.25
N SER A 76 -2.12 -26.13 4.27
CA SER A 76 -1.63 -24.91 4.93
C SER A 76 -0.83 -23.97 4.03
N LEU A 77 -0.25 -24.47 2.94
CA LEU A 77 0.59 -23.68 2.02
C LEU A 77 -0.14 -23.24 0.75
N ARG A 78 -1.33 -23.79 0.48
CA ARG A 78 -2.05 -23.58 -0.79
C ARG A 78 -2.38 -22.13 -1.06
N LEU A 79 -2.87 -21.38 -0.06
CA LEU A 79 -3.15 -19.95 -0.21
C LEU A 79 -1.89 -19.16 -0.52
N ASN A 80 -0.78 -19.46 0.13
CA ASN A 80 0.48 -18.75 -0.12
C ASN A 80 0.97 -18.97 -1.55
N ILE A 81 0.76 -20.16 -2.13
CA ILE A 81 1.02 -20.41 -3.55
C ILE A 81 0.08 -19.55 -4.41
N PHE A 82 -1.24 -19.62 -4.17
CA PHE A 82 -2.20 -18.85 -4.94
C PHE A 82 -1.89 -17.35 -4.95
N TRP A 83 -1.64 -16.78 -3.77
CA TRP A 83 -1.27 -15.37 -3.64
C TRP A 83 0.09 -15.07 -4.24
N GLY A 84 1.09 -15.94 -4.04
CA GLY A 84 2.42 -15.74 -4.60
C GLY A 84 2.44 -15.76 -6.13
N GLU A 85 1.74 -16.68 -6.76
CA GLU A 85 1.64 -16.74 -8.23
C GLU A 85 0.84 -15.54 -8.76
N SER A 86 -0.24 -15.16 -8.08
CA SER A 86 -0.98 -13.93 -8.42
C SER A 86 -0.08 -12.69 -8.34
N ALA A 87 0.66 -12.53 -7.25
CA ALA A 87 1.61 -11.43 -7.06
C ALA A 87 2.70 -11.40 -8.13
N SER A 88 3.24 -12.57 -8.51
CA SER A 88 4.30 -12.68 -9.52
C SER A 88 3.82 -12.27 -10.91
N MET A 89 2.59 -12.64 -11.25
CA MET A 89 1.93 -12.20 -12.48
C MET A 89 1.78 -10.68 -12.48
N ILE A 90 1.29 -10.08 -11.39
CA ILE A 90 1.13 -8.63 -11.29
C ILE A 90 2.47 -7.90 -11.34
N PHE A 91 3.46 -8.38 -10.60
CA PHE A 91 4.83 -7.83 -10.64
C PHE A 91 5.36 -7.77 -12.07
N SER A 92 5.26 -8.89 -12.81
CA SER A 92 5.72 -8.99 -14.20
C SER A 92 4.96 -8.05 -15.14
N GLU A 93 3.65 -7.85 -14.92
CA GLU A 93 2.84 -6.95 -15.73
C GLU A 93 3.20 -5.48 -15.49
N VAL A 94 3.42 -5.09 -14.24
CA VAL A 94 3.80 -3.70 -13.91
C VAL A 94 5.22 -3.38 -14.39
N GLU A 95 6.13 -4.35 -14.45
CA GLU A 95 7.48 -4.18 -15.03
C GLU A 95 7.50 -4.06 -16.57
N GLY A 96 6.34 -4.07 -17.22
CA GLY A 96 6.22 -3.91 -18.68
C GLY A 96 5.73 -5.15 -19.42
N GLY A 97 5.15 -6.12 -18.70
CA GLY A 97 4.33 -7.15 -19.31
C GLY A 97 3.08 -6.57 -19.99
N GLU A 98 2.56 -7.29 -20.98
CA GLU A 98 1.34 -6.91 -21.71
C GLU A 98 0.27 -8.01 -21.67
N ARG A 99 0.42 -9.00 -20.76
CA ARG A 99 -0.46 -10.18 -20.69
C ARG A 99 -1.86 -9.83 -20.17
N LEU A 100 -2.03 -8.69 -19.51
CA LEU A 100 -3.29 -8.19 -18.97
C LEU A 100 -3.79 -6.94 -19.72
N SER A 101 -3.16 -6.55 -20.83
CA SER A 101 -3.48 -5.32 -21.58
C SER A 101 -4.94 -5.23 -22.07
N ASP A 102 -5.57 -6.37 -22.38
CA ASP A 102 -6.94 -6.46 -22.90
C ASP A 102 -7.97 -6.93 -21.85
N VAL A 103 -7.57 -7.05 -20.58
CA VAL A 103 -8.45 -7.49 -19.48
C VAL A 103 -9.77 -6.71 -19.42
N PHE A 104 -9.72 -5.40 -19.66
CA PHE A 104 -10.92 -4.54 -19.66
C PHE A 104 -11.67 -4.56 -20.99
N GLY A 105 -10.97 -4.77 -22.11
CA GLY A 105 -11.55 -4.85 -23.45
C GLY A 105 -12.39 -6.12 -23.69
N SER A 106 -12.07 -7.20 -22.97
CA SER A 106 -12.80 -8.47 -23.04
C SER A 106 -14.18 -8.46 -22.36
N GLY A 107 -14.56 -7.37 -21.67
CA GLY A 107 -15.78 -7.31 -20.87
C GLY A 107 -15.72 -8.13 -19.57
N SER A 108 -14.51 -8.56 -19.17
CA SER A 108 -14.28 -9.39 -17.98
C SER A 108 -14.50 -8.65 -16.67
N PHE A 109 -14.63 -7.32 -16.68
CA PHE A 109 -14.91 -6.55 -15.47
C PHE A 109 -15.96 -5.47 -15.76
N ASN A 110 -16.90 -5.29 -14.82
CA ASN A 110 -17.93 -4.28 -14.94
C ASN A 110 -17.41 -2.94 -14.37
N GLU A 111 -17.18 -1.96 -15.25
CA GLU A 111 -16.65 -0.63 -14.91
C GLU A 111 -17.41 0.02 -13.74
N TYR A 112 -18.75 0.04 -13.78
CA TYR A 112 -19.58 0.58 -12.71
C TYR A 112 -19.37 -0.13 -11.37
N LYS A 113 -19.14 -1.45 -11.38
CA LYS A 113 -18.86 -2.21 -10.16
C LYS A 113 -17.46 -1.96 -9.62
N LEU A 114 -16.49 -1.67 -10.48
CA LEU A 114 -15.14 -1.29 -10.04
C LEU A 114 -15.14 0.09 -9.38
N ASP A 115 -15.85 1.06 -9.94
CA ASP A 115 -16.06 2.37 -9.30
C ASP A 115 -16.80 2.23 -7.96
N GLN A 116 -17.85 1.41 -7.91
CA GLN A 116 -18.57 1.13 -6.68
C GLN A 116 -17.65 0.49 -5.62
N LEU A 117 -16.82 -0.48 -6.02
CA LEU A 117 -15.87 -1.14 -5.13
C LEU A 117 -14.84 -0.14 -4.57
N LEU A 118 -14.24 0.69 -5.41
CA LEU A 118 -13.27 1.71 -4.99
C LEU A 118 -13.88 2.63 -3.92
N ASN A 119 -15.09 3.12 -4.17
CA ASN A 119 -15.81 3.99 -3.23
C ASN A 119 -16.11 3.28 -1.90
N LEU A 120 -16.53 2.01 -1.93
CA LEU A 120 -16.79 1.22 -0.72
C LEU A 120 -15.52 1.02 0.12
N LEU A 121 -14.42 0.62 -0.53
CA LEU A 121 -13.14 0.41 0.13
C LEU A 121 -12.57 1.71 0.72
N HIS A 122 -12.73 2.83 0.03
CA HIS A 122 -12.28 4.13 0.52
C HIS A 122 -13.16 4.64 1.69
N ALA A 123 -14.48 4.49 1.58
CA ALA A 123 -15.41 4.88 2.63
C ALA A 123 -15.16 4.10 3.93
N ASP A 124 -14.77 2.83 3.82
CA ASP A 124 -14.52 1.93 4.94
C ASP A 124 -13.02 1.66 5.20
N GLN A 125 -12.14 2.58 4.78
CA GLN A 125 -10.68 2.39 4.76
C GLN A 125 -10.07 2.07 6.13
N LYS A 126 -10.66 2.56 7.23
CA LYS A 126 -10.23 2.24 8.60
C LYS A 126 -10.46 0.76 8.91
N ASN A 127 -11.68 0.25 8.69
CA ASN A 127 -11.99 -1.15 8.95
C ASN A 127 -11.26 -2.09 7.99
N LEU A 128 -11.12 -1.69 6.71
CA LEU A 128 -10.26 -2.39 5.76
C LEU A 128 -8.85 -2.56 6.33
N PHE A 129 -8.25 -1.49 6.85
CA PHE A 129 -6.90 -1.55 7.40
C PHE A 129 -6.78 -2.44 8.64
N VAL A 130 -7.76 -2.39 9.54
CA VAL A 130 -7.84 -3.29 10.72
C VAL A 130 -7.89 -4.75 10.27
N VAL A 131 -8.71 -5.05 9.26
CA VAL A 131 -8.82 -6.38 8.67
C VAL A 131 -7.50 -6.83 8.04
N LEU A 132 -6.80 -5.95 7.32
CA LEU A 132 -5.51 -6.26 6.70
C LEU A 132 -4.45 -6.61 7.74
N LYS A 133 -4.30 -5.78 8.79
CA LYS A 133 -3.34 -6.05 9.88
C LYS A 133 -3.64 -7.32 10.65
N SER A 134 -4.91 -7.62 10.89
CA SER A 134 -5.31 -8.78 11.70
C SER A 134 -5.19 -10.10 10.93
N THR A 135 -5.47 -10.09 9.63
CA THR A 135 -5.60 -11.33 8.86
C THR A 135 -4.33 -11.72 8.12
N LYS A 136 -3.47 -10.76 7.74
CA LYS A 136 -2.17 -10.95 7.06
C LYS A 136 -2.14 -12.08 6.01
N SER A 137 -3.23 -12.28 5.28
CA SER A 137 -3.45 -13.49 4.47
C SER A 137 -4.14 -13.22 3.13
N LEU A 138 -4.22 -11.96 2.72
CA LEU A 138 -4.82 -11.54 1.45
C LEU A 138 -3.75 -10.90 0.58
N GLY A 139 -3.53 -11.44 -0.61
CA GLY A 139 -2.76 -10.79 -1.67
C GLY A 139 -3.66 -9.85 -2.46
N LEU A 140 -3.53 -8.54 -2.23
CA LEU A 140 -4.35 -7.51 -2.86
C LEU A 140 -3.70 -6.85 -4.08
N SER A 141 -2.45 -7.17 -4.43
CA SER A 141 -1.74 -6.62 -5.59
C SER A 141 -2.58 -6.68 -6.87
N GLY A 142 -3.23 -7.81 -7.14
CA GLY A 142 -4.16 -7.97 -8.28
C GLY A 142 -5.37 -7.05 -8.23
N LEU A 143 -5.97 -6.85 -7.04
CA LEU A 143 -7.07 -5.90 -6.88
C LEU A 143 -6.60 -4.46 -7.09
N MET A 144 -5.45 -4.08 -6.51
CA MET A 144 -4.88 -2.74 -6.66
C MET A 144 -4.54 -2.44 -8.11
N PHE A 145 -3.97 -3.43 -8.82
CA PHE A 145 -3.67 -3.34 -10.24
C PHE A 145 -4.93 -3.15 -11.09
N VAL A 146 -5.98 -3.95 -10.86
CA VAL A 146 -7.24 -3.83 -11.61
C VAL A 146 -7.89 -2.46 -11.38
N LEU A 147 -7.92 -1.97 -10.14
CA LEU A 147 -8.46 -0.64 -9.85
C LEU A 147 -7.63 0.48 -10.50
N TRP A 148 -6.31 0.36 -10.48
CA TRP A 148 -5.41 1.31 -11.14
C TRP A 148 -5.63 1.35 -12.65
N LYS A 149 -5.62 0.19 -13.31
CA LYS A 149 -5.82 0.10 -14.76
C LYS A 149 -7.21 0.52 -15.21
N HIS A 150 -8.25 0.29 -14.39
CA HIS A 150 -9.58 0.84 -14.62
C HIS A 150 -9.58 2.38 -14.67
N ILE A 151 -8.94 3.02 -13.68
CA ILE A 151 -8.81 4.49 -13.63
C ILE A 151 -7.99 5.01 -14.81
N GLU A 152 -6.89 4.33 -15.16
CA GLU A 152 -6.03 4.69 -16.30
C GLU A 152 -6.79 4.61 -17.63
N ALA A 153 -7.50 3.52 -17.88
CA ALA A 153 -8.27 3.30 -19.10
C ALA A 153 -9.38 4.35 -19.28
N GLU A 154 -10.06 4.73 -18.19
CA GLU A 154 -11.03 5.81 -18.24
C GLU A 154 -10.41 7.20 -18.44
N GLY A 155 -9.24 7.45 -17.85
CA GLY A 155 -8.48 8.67 -18.06
C GLY A 155 -8.10 8.84 -19.53
N ALA A 156 -7.62 7.78 -20.18
CA ALA A 156 -7.24 7.78 -21.60
C ALA A 156 -8.42 8.07 -22.55
N LYS A 157 -9.66 7.70 -22.16
CA LYS A 157 -10.87 8.03 -22.94
C LYS A 157 -11.20 9.53 -22.92
N ARG A 158 -10.65 10.33 -22.00
CA ARG A 158 -10.96 11.75 -21.83
C ARG A 158 -9.94 12.63 -22.58
N SER A 159 -10.41 13.63 -23.32
CA SER A 159 -9.60 14.43 -24.26
C SER A 159 -8.57 15.38 -23.62
N ASN A 160 -8.43 15.42 -22.28
CA ASN A 160 -7.47 16.31 -21.61
C ASN A 160 -6.73 15.59 -20.46
N PRO A 161 -5.60 14.91 -20.74
CA PRO A 161 -4.88 14.08 -19.78
C PRO A 161 -4.14 14.87 -18.68
N ILE A 162 -3.84 16.16 -18.92
CA ILE A 162 -2.87 16.93 -18.13
C ILE A 162 -3.47 17.53 -16.84
N HIS A 163 -4.80 17.53 -16.70
CA HIS A 163 -5.50 18.08 -15.53
C HIS A 163 -6.32 17.05 -14.76
N PHE A 164 -6.03 15.76 -14.92
CA PHE A 164 -6.78 14.72 -14.26
C PHE A 164 -6.36 14.55 -12.79
N PHE A 165 -6.74 15.52 -11.96
CA PHE A 165 -6.94 15.28 -10.54
C PHE A 165 -8.20 14.46 -10.37
N ASP A 166 -8.07 13.16 -10.60
CA ASP A 166 -9.17 12.24 -10.33
C ASP A 166 -9.16 11.91 -8.84
N GLU A 167 -10.25 12.27 -8.18
CA GLU A 167 -10.51 11.88 -6.81
C GLU A 167 -10.32 10.37 -6.63
N ARG A 168 -10.60 9.55 -7.65
CA ARG A 168 -10.39 8.10 -7.65
C ARG A 168 -8.92 7.71 -7.51
N VAL A 169 -7.98 8.44 -8.12
CA VAL A 169 -6.54 8.20 -7.93
C VAL A 169 -6.17 8.44 -6.47
N ASN A 170 -6.69 9.49 -5.86
CA ASN A 170 -6.46 9.76 -4.44
C ASN A 170 -7.10 8.69 -3.54
N GLN A 171 -8.33 8.25 -3.86
CA GLN A 171 -8.99 7.16 -3.14
C GLN A 171 -8.18 5.86 -3.20
N LEU A 172 -7.75 5.46 -4.40
CA LEU A 172 -6.94 4.27 -4.61
C LEU A 172 -5.60 4.41 -3.89
N GLY A 173 -4.94 5.56 -4.00
CA GLY A 173 -3.71 5.84 -3.27
C GLY A 173 -3.89 5.61 -1.77
N ARG A 174 -4.92 6.17 -1.13
CA ARG A 174 -5.17 6.00 0.32
C ARG A 174 -5.39 4.55 0.74
N ILE A 175 -6.01 3.75 -0.11
CA ILE A 175 -6.22 2.32 0.12
C ILE A 175 -4.90 1.57 -0.05
N LEU A 176 -4.19 1.79 -1.16
CA LEU A 176 -2.93 1.13 -1.50
C LEU A 176 -1.86 1.42 -0.45
N TRP A 177 -1.75 2.65 0.05
CA TRP A 177 -0.82 3.00 1.12
C TRP A 177 -1.08 2.23 2.41
N ARG A 178 -2.35 2.12 2.82
CA ARG A 178 -2.75 1.28 3.96
C ARG A 178 -2.43 -0.19 3.70
N TYR A 179 -2.57 -0.63 2.46
CA TYR A 179 -2.19 -1.99 2.09
C TYR A 179 -0.68 -2.22 2.21
N ILE A 180 0.17 -1.33 1.71
CA ILE A 180 1.63 -1.43 1.82
C ILE A 180 2.08 -1.49 3.29
N LEU A 181 1.42 -0.76 4.19
CA LEU A 181 1.69 -0.82 5.63
C LEU A 181 1.33 -2.15 6.29
N ALA A 182 0.45 -2.94 5.68
CA ALA A 182 -0.06 -4.21 6.19
C ALA A 182 0.18 -5.39 5.23
N VAL A 183 1.08 -5.22 4.25
CA VAL A 183 1.31 -6.18 3.19
C VAL A 183 1.85 -7.49 3.77
N PRO A 184 1.30 -8.65 3.38
CA PRO A 184 1.78 -9.92 3.90
C PRO A 184 3.13 -10.30 3.26
N ASP A 185 3.95 -11.01 4.01
CA ASP A 185 5.22 -11.56 3.53
C ASP A 185 4.95 -12.80 2.65
N ILE A 186 4.60 -12.55 1.39
CA ILE A 186 4.23 -13.57 0.41
C ILE A 186 4.93 -13.25 -0.92
N LYS A 187 5.98 -14.01 -1.25
CA LYS A 187 6.69 -13.97 -2.54
C LYS A 187 6.95 -12.51 -2.99
N LEU A 188 6.33 -12.06 -4.08
CA LEU A 188 6.49 -10.73 -4.68
C LEU A 188 5.34 -9.75 -4.36
N GLU A 189 4.53 -10.04 -3.35
CA GLU A 189 3.33 -9.25 -3.04
C GLU A 189 3.64 -7.82 -2.60
N SER A 190 4.71 -7.65 -1.79
CA SER A 190 5.19 -6.33 -1.38
C SER A 190 5.74 -5.55 -2.56
N GLU A 191 6.55 -6.20 -3.39
CA GLU A 191 7.22 -5.63 -4.55
C GLU A 191 6.18 -5.19 -5.60
N ALA A 192 5.20 -6.04 -5.89
CA ALA A 192 4.09 -5.71 -6.79
C ALA A 192 3.29 -4.50 -6.27
N ALA A 193 2.98 -4.44 -4.98
CA ALA A 193 2.25 -3.32 -4.40
C ALA A 193 3.06 -2.00 -4.46
N VAL A 194 4.37 -2.05 -4.24
CA VAL A 194 5.28 -0.90 -4.35
C VAL A 194 5.38 -0.41 -5.78
N LEU A 195 5.49 -1.31 -6.77
CA LEU A 195 5.55 -0.93 -8.18
C LEU A 195 4.26 -0.23 -8.62
N ILE A 196 3.08 -0.76 -8.27
CA ILE A 196 1.78 -0.09 -8.53
C ILE A 196 1.75 1.29 -7.85
N HIS A 197 2.28 1.38 -6.63
CA HIS A 197 2.36 2.64 -5.92
C HIS A 197 3.21 3.66 -6.68
N ASN A 198 4.35 3.28 -7.24
CA ASN A 198 5.24 4.22 -7.92
C ASN A 198 4.57 4.88 -9.14
N GLU A 199 3.73 4.13 -9.85
CA GLU A 199 2.91 4.63 -10.95
C GLU A 199 1.86 5.65 -10.49
N ILE A 200 1.26 5.42 -9.33
CA ILE A 200 0.22 6.30 -8.76
C ILE A 200 0.83 7.51 -8.03
N PHE A 201 2.04 7.38 -7.49
CA PHE A 201 2.64 8.34 -6.56
C PHE A 201 2.80 9.74 -7.14
N LEU A 202 3.14 9.84 -8.43
CA LEU A 202 3.39 11.10 -9.11
C LEU A 202 2.11 11.89 -9.37
N ILE A 203 0.97 11.20 -9.47
CA ILE A 203 -0.34 11.80 -9.80
C ILE A 203 -1.23 11.97 -8.57
N ALA A 204 -1.03 11.18 -7.51
CA ALA A 204 -1.84 11.25 -6.31
C ALA A 204 -1.51 12.47 -5.42
N GLN A 205 -2.52 13.27 -5.12
CA GLN A 205 -2.44 14.38 -4.16
C GLN A 205 -3.07 13.98 -2.82
N LEU A 206 -2.28 13.33 -1.97
CA LEU A 206 -2.78 12.77 -0.70
C LEU A 206 -2.76 13.77 0.47
N SER A 207 -2.31 15.01 0.24
CA SER A 207 -2.23 16.05 1.26
C SER A 207 -3.59 16.51 1.81
N ASP A 208 -4.67 16.25 1.08
CA ASP A 208 -6.06 16.55 1.47
C ASP A 208 -6.66 15.46 2.39
N GLN A 209 -5.91 14.39 2.68
CA GLN A 209 -6.40 13.29 3.47
C GLN A 209 -6.89 13.77 4.83
N LYS A 210 -8.17 13.47 5.09
CA LYS A 210 -8.85 13.91 6.30
C LYS A 210 -8.54 12.96 7.45
N PHE A 211 -8.38 13.56 8.61
CA PHE A 211 -8.44 12.86 9.89
C PHE A 211 -9.76 12.11 10.01
N ILE A 212 -9.69 10.80 10.23
CA ILE A 212 -10.87 9.96 10.53
C ILE A 212 -11.15 10.07 12.03
N ASP A 213 -10.24 9.52 12.82
CA ASP A 213 -10.24 9.63 14.28
C ASP A 213 -8.83 9.36 14.84
N LEU A 214 -8.68 9.58 16.14
CA LEU A 214 -7.38 9.46 16.83
C LEU A 214 -6.88 8.02 16.81
N GLU A 215 -7.78 7.05 16.93
CA GLU A 215 -7.43 5.64 16.90
C GLU A 215 -6.84 5.26 15.54
N ASP A 216 -7.46 5.63 14.42
CA ASP A 216 -6.95 5.40 13.06
C ASP A 216 -5.56 6.01 12.88
N SER A 217 -5.38 7.26 13.33
CA SER A 217 -4.10 7.98 13.19
C SER A 217 -2.97 7.27 13.95
N ARG A 218 -3.24 6.83 15.19
CA ARG A 218 -2.28 6.03 15.98
C ARG A 218 -2.02 4.67 15.34
N TYR A 219 -3.05 4.02 14.81
CA TYR A 219 -2.94 2.69 14.21
C TYR A 219 -2.10 2.70 12.94
N VAL A 220 -2.29 3.70 12.09
CA VAL A 220 -1.49 3.93 10.88
C VAL A 220 -0.05 4.26 11.25
N LEU A 221 0.19 5.15 12.24
CA LEU A 221 1.55 5.47 12.69
C LEU A 221 2.27 4.24 13.26
N GLN A 222 1.59 3.42 14.05
CA GLN A 222 2.18 2.20 14.57
C GLN A 222 2.53 1.23 13.45
N ALA A 223 1.66 1.06 12.46
CA ALA A 223 1.97 0.20 11.30
C ALA A 223 3.12 0.74 10.45
N LEU A 224 3.25 2.08 10.33
CA LEU A 224 4.41 2.70 9.70
C LEU A 224 5.70 2.35 10.46
N ILE A 225 5.69 2.46 11.78
CA ILE A 225 6.83 2.05 12.62
C ILE A 225 7.14 0.56 12.42
N ASP A 226 6.12 -0.30 12.46
CA ASP A 226 6.26 -1.75 12.24
C ASP A 226 6.89 -2.03 10.86
N ARG A 227 6.48 -1.29 9.81
CA ARG A 227 6.98 -1.45 8.44
C ARG A 227 8.42 -0.93 8.28
N LEU A 228 8.78 0.20 8.89
CA LEU A 228 10.15 0.72 8.90
C LEU A 228 11.12 -0.22 9.64
N ALA A 229 10.62 -0.94 10.64
CA ALA A 229 11.37 -1.95 11.39
C ALA A 229 11.40 -3.33 10.73
N ALA A 230 10.63 -3.56 9.66
CA ALA A 230 10.49 -4.87 9.02
C ALA A 230 11.78 -5.32 8.32
N THR A 231 11.85 -6.63 8.04
CA THR A 231 12.91 -7.26 7.25
C THR A 231 12.26 -8.01 6.06
N PRO A 232 12.72 -7.82 4.81
CA PRO A 232 13.77 -6.88 4.40
C PRO A 232 13.35 -5.41 4.67
N PRO A 233 14.31 -4.51 4.89
CA PRO A 233 14.00 -3.12 5.15
C PRO A 233 13.42 -2.45 3.91
N VAL A 234 12.51 -1.49 4.11
CA VAL A 234 12.06 -0.61 3.03
C VAL A 234 13.22 0.26 2.55
N THR A 235 13.19 0.60 1.26
CA THR A 235 14.15 1.56 0.67
C THR A 235 13.95 2.96 1.25
N THR A 236 14.94 3.83 1.09
CA THR A 236 14.85 5.21 1.62
C THR A 236 13.78 6.03 0.91
N ASP A 237 13.56 5.77 -0.38
CA ASP A 237 12.52 6.43 -1.16
C ASP A 237 11.12 5.98 -0.73
N GLU A 238 10.94 4.66 -0.51
CA GLU A 238 9.71 4.11 0.06
C GLU A 238 9.42 4.70 1.44
N SER A 239 10.42 4.80 2.31
CA SER A 239 10.23 5.37 3.66
C SER A 239 9.80 6.84 3.58
N ALA A 240 10.43 7.63 2.70
CA ALA A 240 10.05 9.04 2.50
C ALA A 240 8.60 9.16 2.03
N ALA A 241 8.18 8.31 1.10
CA ALA A 241 6.85 8.32 0.53
C ALA A 241 5.78 7.85 1.55
N LEU A 242 6.09 6.84 2.37
CA LEU A 242 5.24 6.40 3.48
C LEU A 242 5.04 7.50 4.54
N ILE A 243 6.09 8.25 4.86
CA ILE A 243 6.01 9.36 5.83
C ILE A 243 5.23 10.53 5.25
N LYS A 244 5.39 10.84 3.95
CA LYS A 244 4.57 11.82 3.23
C LYS A 244 3.08 11.49 3.34
N PHE A 245 2.71 10.21 3.23
CA PHE A 245 1.34 9.75 3.40
C PHE A 245 0.81 9.89 4.83
N PHE A 246 1.65 9.62 5.83
CA PHE A 246 1.25 9.76 7.23
C PHE A 246 1.16 11.24 7.68
N GLU A 247 1.97 12.13 7.12
CA GLU A 247 2.00 13.56 7.47
C GLU A 247 0.60 14.20 7.63
N PRO A 248 -0.35 14.08 6.68
CA PRO A 248 -1.68 14.65 6.82
C PRO A 248 -2.54 14.05 7.95
N LEU A 249 -2.24 12.82 8.38
CA LEU A 249 -2.92 12.10 9.47
C LEU A 249 -2.35 12.44 10.87
N THR A 250 -1.27 13.22 10.93
CA THR A 250 -0.67 13.62 12.21
C THR A 250 -1.61 14.57 12.96
N VAL A 251 -2.09 14.13 14.13
CA VAL A 251 -2.91 14.91 15.04
C VAL A 251 -2.37 14.86 16.48
N PRO A 252 -2.73 15.84 17.34
CA PRO A 252 -2.46 15.75 18.76
C PRO A 252 -3.02 14.45 19.38
N GLY A 253 -2.24 13.81 20.24
CA GLY A 253 -2.51 12.49 20.80
C GLY A 253 -1.75 11.33 20.13
N CYS A 254 -0.89 11.58 19.13
CA CYS A 254 0.00 10.58 18.52
C CYS A 254 1.50 10.84 18.81
N GLU A 255 1.81 11.83 19.63
CA GLU A 255 3.16 12.38 19.78
C GLU A 255 4.16 11.38 20.36
N ASP A 256 3.70 10.47 21.21
CA ASP A 256 4.49 9.42 21.85
C ASP A 256 5.09 8.40 20.88
N LEU A 257 4.53 8.28 19.67
CA LEU A 257 4.99 7.36 18.64
C LEU A 257 5.96 8.02 17.63
N VAL A 258 5.90 9.35 17.50
CA VAL A 258 6.73 10.11 16.54
C VAL A 258 8.24 9.91 16.74
N PRO A 259 8.79 9.87 17.97
CA PRO A 259 10.22 9.63 18.17
C PRO A 259 10.74 8.33 17.54
N ASP A 260 9.96 7.26 17.61
CA ASP A 260 10.40 5.95 17.11
C ASP A 260 10.34 5.91 15.58
N MET A 261 9.29 6.49 14.98
CA MET A 261 9.18 6.67 13.53
C MET A 261 10.37 7.48 12.98
N ILE A 262 10.72 8.60 13.62
CA ILE A 262 11.86 9.42 13.21
C ILE A 262 13.19 8.67 13.40
N GLY A 263 13.38 8.02 14.55
CA GLY A 263 14.61 7.27 14.84
C GLY A 263 14.88 6.17 13.80
N LEU A 264 13.86 5.36 13.49
CA LEU A 264 13.96 4.31 12.46
C LEU A 264 14.22 4.89 11.08
N SER A 265 13.58 6.02 10.73
CA SER A 265 13.81 6.68 9.44
C SER A 265 15.25 7.16 9.30
N ILE A 266 15.85 7.71 10.37
CA ILE A 266 17.26 8.13 10.37
C ILE A 266 18.18 6.94 10.20
N GLU A 267 17.91 5.83 10.89
CA GLU A 267 18.67 4.58 10.73
C GLU A 267 18.61 4.06 9.28
N ARG A 268 17.45 4.15 8.61
CA ARG A 268 17.31 3.77 7.20
C ARG A 268 18.15 4.65 6.28
N MET A 269 18.12 5.97 6.48
CA MET A 269 18.94 6.91 5.72
C MET A 269 20.46 6.69 5.93
N TRP A 270 20.87 6.22 7.11
CA TRP A 270 22.26 5.83 7.34
C TRP A 270 22.68 4.61 6.51
N ASN A 271 21.82 3.60 6.46
CA ASN A 271 22.11 2.38 5.69
C ASN A 271 22.18 2.67 4.19
N SER A 272 21.34 3.57 3.68
CA SER A 272 21.34 3.89 2.24
C SER A 272 22.54 4.68 1.75
N LEU A 273 23.29 5.36 2.63
CA LEU A 273 24.58 5.96 2.24
C LEU A 273 25.58 4.94 1.68
N ILE A 274 25.41 3.65 1.99
CA ILE A 274 26.29 2.57 1.53
C ILE A 274 25.79 2.00 0.20
N ASP A 275 24.48 1.79 0.09
CA ASP A 275 23.88 0.93 -0.94
C ASP A 275 23.13 1.71 -2.04
N GLU A 276 22.81 2.99 -1.83
CA GLU A 276 22.03 3.80 -2.76
C GLU A 276 22.85 4.94 -3.42
N PRO A 277 22.46 5.40 -4.63
CA PRO A 277 23.08 6.56 -5.27
C PRO A 277 23.00 7.82 -4.41
N ALA A 278 24.08 8.61 -4.39
CA ALA A 278 24.19 9.78 -3.52
C ALA A 278 23.11 10.85 -3.74
N ASP A 279 22.64 11.02 -4.98
CA ASP A 279 21.54 11.92 -5.34
C ASP A 279 20.19 11.44 -4.80
N VAL A 280 19.92 10.13 -4.85
CA VAL A 280 18.74 9.50 -4.26
C VAL A 280 18.73 9.72 -2.75
N VAL A 281 19.84 9.42 -2.07
CA VAL A 281 19.96 9.61 -0.61
C VAL A 281 19.74 11.07 -0.21
N ARG A 282 20.31 12.03 -0.96
CA ARG A 282 20.11 13.47 -0.70
C ARG A 282 18.65 13.88 -0.87
N PHE A 283 18.01 13.45 -1.95
CA PHE A 283 16.60 13.75 -2.21
C PHE A 283 15.71 13.18 -1.11
N ALA A 284 15.93 11.91 -0.75
CA ALA A 284 15.18 11.25 0.30
C ALA A 284 15.39 11.92 1.66
N LEU A 285 16.62 12.29 2.03
CA LEU A 285 16.92 13.02 3.28
C LEU A 285 16.19 14.37 3.33
N ALA A 286 16.25 15.16 2.25
CA ALA A 286 15.53 16.43 2.17
C ALA A 286 14.02 16.24 2.32
N SER A 287 13.46 15.19 1.70
CA SER A 287 12.05 14.81 1.80
C SER A 287 11.67 14.45 3.25
N HIS A 288 12.45 13.60 3.92
CA HIS A 288 12.21 13.23 5.33
C HIS A 288 12.21 14.45 6.24
N LEU A 289 13.23 15.31 6.16
CA LEU A 289 13.33 16.51 6.98
C LEU A 289 12.15 17.47 6.76
N LEU A 290 11.71 17.61 5.50
CA LEU A 290 10.52 18.40 5.17
C LEU A 290 9.26 17.84 5.84
N HIS A 291 9.04 16.53 5.77
CA HIS A 291 7.87 15.90 6.37
C HIS A 291 7.93 15.90 7.90
N PHE A 292 9.09 15.68 8.52
CA PHE A 292 9.27 15.83 9.97
C PHE A 292 8.90 17.23 10.45
N ARG A 293 9.38 18.27 9.73
CA ARG A 293 9.01 19.66 10.04
C ARG A 293 7.49 19.87 9.99
N ARG A 294 6.80 19.29 9.01
CA ARG A 294 5.34 19.43 8.86
C ARG A 294 4.58 18.66 9.94
N ILE A 295 5.05 17.48 10.32
CA ILE A 295 4.54 16.70 11.46
C ILE A 295 4.65 17.53 12.75
N PHE A 296 5.81 18.11 13.05
CA PHE A 296 5.97 18.95 14.25
C PHE A 296 5.07 20.20 14.24
N LYS A 297 4.89 20.83 13.07
CA LYS A 297 3.96 21.95 12.91
C LYS A 297 2.51 21.56 13.20
N ARG A 298 2.10 20.33 12.88
CA ARG A 298 0.75 19.81 13.16
C ARG A 298 0.56 19.51 14.64
N LEU A 299 1.56 18.95 15.30
CA LEU A 299 1.51 18.62 16.73
C LEU A 299 1.56 19.86 17.63
N LYS A 300 2.14 20.97 17.16
CA LYS A 300 2.25 22.25 17.87
C LYS A 300 2.67 22.06 19.34
N PRO A 301 3.86 21.51 19.63
CA PRO A 301 4.36 21.39 21.00
C PRO A 301 4.30 22.77 21.68
N LYS A 302 3.59 22.86 22.81
CA LYS A 302 3.49 24.11 23.56
C LYS A 302 4.86 24.47 24.12
N TYR A 303 5.35 25.66 23.76
CA TYR A 303 6.61 26.20 24.28
C TYR A 303 6.58 26.31 25.82
N GLY A 304 7.72 26.04 26.46
CA GLY A 304 7.91 26.18 27.91
C GLY A 304 7.36 25.03 28.76
N HIS A 305 6.84 23.96 28.16
CA HIS A 305 6.46 22.74 28.87
C HIS A 305 7.41 21.61 28.45
N THR A 306 7.94 20.85 29.41
CA THR A 306 8.71 19.64 29.10
C THR A 306 7.74 18.55 28.67
N HIS A 307 7.77 18.23 27.38
CA HIS A 307 6.98 17.13 26.81
C HIS A 307 7.84 15.86 26.78
N PRO A 308 7.46 14.75 27.42
CA PRO A 308 8.27 13.53 27.46
C PRO A 308 8.65 13.01 26.06
N TRP A 309 7.76 13.12 25.09
CA TRP A 309 8.03 12.72 23.71
C TRP A 309 9.07 13.61 23.02
N VAL A 310 9.16 14.90 23.35
CA VAL A 310 10.18 15.81 22.82
C VAL A 310 11.55 15.42 23.37
N THR A 311 11.65 15.09 24.66
CA THR A 311 12.89 14.56 25.24
C THR A 311 13.32 13.28 24.53
N ARG A 312 12.40 12.31 24.37
CA ARG A 312 12.67 11.06 23.64
C ARG A 312 13.08 11.30 22.20
N LEU A 313 12.47 12.27 21.53
CA LEU A 313 12.82 12.66 20.17
C LEU A 313 14.25 13.21 20.10
N MET A 314 14.64 14.09 21.02
CA MET A 314 16.00 14.62 21.09
C MET A 314 17.00 13.49 21.33
N ASP A 315 16.71 12.55 22.23
CA ASP A 315 17.55 11.39 22.47
C ASP A 315 17.73 10.55 21.20
N LYS A 316 16.65 10.28 20.45
CA LYS A 316 16.70 9.56 19.17
C LYS A 316 17.53 10.29 18.12
N ILE A 317 17.37 11.61 17.98
CA ILE A 317 18.12 12.43 17.02
C ILE A 317 19.62 12.42 17.34
N ILE A 318 19.98 12.52 18.63
CA ILE A 318 21.37 12.51 19.08
C ILE A 318 21.98 11.11 18.91
N GLN A 319 21.27 10.06 19.34
CA GLN A 319 21.74 8.68 19.25
C GLN A 319 21.91 8.22 17.80
N ALA A 320 21.02 8.64 16.91
CA ALA A 320 21.07 8.33 15.49
C ALA A 320 21.94 9.31 14.68
N ASP A 321 22.64 10.24 15.33
CA ASP A 321 23.58 11.20 14.74
C ASP A 321 23.08 11.87 13.43
N LEU A 322 21.88 12.46 13.49
CA LEU A 322 21.27 13.10 12.33
C LEU A 322 22.15 14.22 11.74
N VAL A 323 22.95 14.90 12.56
CA VAL A 323 23.81 15.99 12.10
C VAL A 323 24.95 15.45 11.24
N ASP A 324 25.64 14.39 11.67
CA ASP A 324 26.68 13.76 10.84
C ASP A 324 26.09 13.17 9.56
N LEU A 325 24.89 12.58 9.61
CA LEU A 325 24.18 12.10 8.43
C LEU A 325 23.97 13.22 7.39
N ILE A 326 23.48 14.39 7.84
CA ILE A 326 23.27 15.55 6.96
C ILE A 326 24.60 16.01 6.36
N ILE A 327 25.65 16.14 7.17
CA ILE A 327 26.97 16.58 6.70
C ILE A 327 27.51 15.60 5.65
N ARG A 328 27.49 14.30 5.91
CA ARG A 328 27.96 13.28 4.96
C ARG A 328 27.16 13.27 3.68
N SER A 329 25.83 13.35 3.77
CA SER A 329 24.95 13.45 2.60
C SER A 329 25.23 14.70 1.77
N MET A 330 25.54 15.84 2.40
CA MET A 330 25.96 17.05 1.69
C MET A 330 27.33 16.93 1.04
N LEU A 331 28.28 16.25 1.68
CA LEU A 331 29.64 16.06 1.16
C LEU A 331 29.71 15.13 -0.07
N THR A 332 28.67 14.31 -0.31
CA THR A 332 28.56 13.52 -1.54
C THR A 332 28.03 14.32 -2.73
N ALA A 333 27.64 15.59 -2.55
CA ALA A 333 27.22 16.46 -3.65
C ALA A 333 28.44 16.90 -4.47
N THR A 334 28.52 16.48 -5.73
CA THR A 334 29.66 16.78 -6.60
C THR A 334 29.71 18.25 -7.05
N GLU A 335 28.61 19.01 -6.96
CA GLU A 335 28.60 20.47 -7.17
C GLU A 335 27.51 21.14 -6.32
N PHE A 336 27.88 22.13 -5.50
CA PHE A 336 26.94 23.02 -4.83
C PHE A 336 26.46 24.05 -5.85
N ASN A 337 25.23 23.91 -6.38
CA ASN A 337 24.62 24.93 -7.25
C ASN A 337 23.67 25.82 -6.42
N PRO A 338 24.08 27.03 -6.01
CA PRO A 338 23.29 27.91 -5.15
C PRO A 338 22.09 28.58 -5.85
N HIS A 339 21.76 28.21 -7.10
CA HIS A 339 20.73 28.88 -7.92
C HIS A 339 19.57 27.98 -8.38
N ALA A 340 19.36 26.82 -7.75
CA ALA A 340 18.12 26.07 -7.95
C ALA A 340 17.02 26.61 -7.01
N GLU A 341 16.34 27.68 -7.44
CA GLU A 341 15.04 28.14 -6.89
C GLU A 341 13.87 27.31 -7.42
#